data_AF-A0A496XN40-F1
#
_entry.id   AF-A0A496XN40-F1
#
_cell.length_a   1.000
_cell.length_b   1.000
_cell.length_c   1.000
_cell.angle_alpha   90.00
_cell.angle_beta   90.00
_cell.angle_gamma   90.00
#
_symmetry.space_group_name_H-M   'P 1'
#
loop_
_entity.id
_entity.type
_entity.pdbx_description
1 polymer ?
#
loop_
_entity_poly.entity_id
_entity_poly.type
_entity_poly.pdbx_seq_one_letter_code
_entity_poly.pdbx_strand_id
1 'polypeptide(L)'
;MRTFVVINENIQTQLDKDIKSALFDEEVRLLIAFWKTEIEEIGFDDYLISDLAQSLDDHRLSKDRQGERSITLNPKGGRLIYKYFKGKVTVKVIKISPDHNYS
;
A
#
# COMPACT_ATOMS: atom_id res chain seq x y z
N MET A 1 3.69 19.05 7.90
CA MET A 1 2.23 18.77 7.90
C MET A 1 2.07 17.31 8.32
N ARG A 2 1.21 16.98 9.29
CA ARG A 2 1.06 15.60 9.76
C ARG A 2 0.35 14.75 8.69
N THR A 3 0.91 13.58 8.37
CA THR A 3 0.29 12.63 7.44
C THR A 3 -0.44 11.56 8.23
N PHE A 4 -1.61 11.13 7.75
CA PHE A 4 -2.39 10.03 8.33
C PHE A 4 -2.66 8.96 7.30
N VAL A 5 -2.50 7.70 7.68
CA VAL A 5 -2.79 6.55 6.83
C VAL A 5 -4.09 5.90 7.30
N VAL A 6 -5.07 5.81 6.39
CA VAL A 6 -6.37 5.21 6.66
C VAL A 6 -6.55 3.94 5.85
N ILE A 7 -6.75 2.83 6.56
CA ILE A 7 -7.15 1.53 6.03
C ILE A 7 -8.55 1.27 6.58
N ASN A 8 -9.54 1.14 5.71
CA ASN A 8 -10.92 0.91 6.15
C ASN A 8 -11.13 -0.55 6.62
N GLU A 9 -12.18 -0.76 7.41
CA GLU A 9 -12.49 -2.07 8.01
C GLU A 9 -12.72 -3.16 6.96
N ASN A 10 -13.31 -2.82 5.80
CA ASN A 10 -13.55 -3.80 4.73
C ASN A 10 -12.24 -4.32 4.14
N ILE A 11 -11.25 -3.45 3.95
CA ILE A 11 -9.91 -3.82 3.45
C ILE A 11 -9.17 -4.65 4.51
N GLN A 12 -9.25 -4.27 5.79
CA GLN A 12 -8.67 -5.05 6.89
C GLN A 12 -9.29 -6.45 6.96
N THR A 13 -10.63 -6.52 6.91
CA THR A 13 -11.37 -7.79 6.92
C THR A 13 -11.00 -8.67 5.73
N GLN A 14 -10.80 -8.08 4.55
CA GLN A 14 -10.37 -8.84 3.38
C GLN A 14 -8.94 -9.35 3.53
N LEU A 15 -8.02 -8.51 4.01
CA LEU A 15 -6.64 -8.93 4.30
C LEU A 15 -6.61 -10.09 5.32
N ASP A 16 -7.42 -10.02 6.38
CA ASP A 16 -7.54 -11.09 7.36
C ASP A 16 -7.99 -12.42 6.72
N LYS A 17 -8.96 -12.35 5.80
CA LYS A 17 -9.43 -13.53 5.05
C LYS A 17 -8.36 -14.07 4.11
N ASP A 18 -7.64 -13.18 3.42
CA ASP A 18 -6.59 -13.56 2.47
C ASP A 18 -5.39 -14.18 3.18
N ILE A 19 -5.05 -13.70 4.38
CA ILE A 19 -4.02 -14.32 5.22
C ILE A 19 -4.49 -15.68 5.73
N LYS A 20 -5.73 -15.77 6.24
CA LYS A 20 -6.30 -17.03 6.73
C LYS A 20 -6.39 -18.10 5.64
N SER A 21 -6.57 -17.70 4.38
CA SER A 21 -6.59 -18.60 3.22
C SER A 21 -5.21 -18.87 2.61
N ALA A 22 -4.13 -18.36 3.23
CA ALA A 22 -2.74 -18.45 2.75
C ALA A 22 -2.51 -17.81 1.37
N LEU A 23 -3.38 -16.88 0.95
CA LEU A 23 -3.15 -16.03 -0.20
C LEU A 23 -2.06 -14.99 0.10
N PHE A 24 -2.00 -14.52 1.35
CA PHE A 24 -0.92 -13.72 1.90
C PHE A 24 -0.30 -14.41 3.12
N ASP A 25 1.00 -14.21 3.30
CA ASP A 25 1.71 -14.61 4.51
C ASP A 25 1.56 -13.52 5.59
N GLU A 26 1.61 -13.86 6.88
CA GLU A 26 1.43 -12.89 7.99
C GLU A 26 2.44 -11.72 7.94
N GLU A 27 3.62 -11.93 7.34
CA GLU A 27 4.63 -10.89 7.12
C GLU A 27 4.09 -9.71 6.30
N VAL A 28 3.10 -9.93 5.43
CA VAL A 28 2.44 -8.84 4.69
C VAL A 28 1.70 -7.90 5.63
N ARG A 29 1.05 -8.41 6.68
CA ARG A 29 0.39 -7.59 7.69
C ARG A 29 1.41 -6.73 8.43
N LEU A 30 2.55 -7.33 8.81
CA LEU A 30 3.64 -6.63 9.49
C LEU A 30 4.24 -5.55 8.60
N LEU A 31 4.45 -5.83 7.32
CA LEU A 31 4.97 -4.87 6.35
C LEU A 31 4.02 -3.67 6.19
N ILE A 32 2.71 -3.91 6.07
CA ILE A 32 1.73 -2.83 5.96
C ILE A 32 1.69 -1.98 7.24
N ALA A 33 1.82 -2.60 8.42
CA ALA A 33 1.91 -1.87 9.68
C ALA A 33 3.17 -1.00 9.74
N PHE A 34 4.33 -1.54 9.34
CA PHE A 34 5.58 -0.80 9.27
C PHE A 34 5.51 0.37 8.28
N TRP A 35 5.02 0.12 7.07
CA TRP A 35 4.78 1.14 6.03
C TRP A 35 3.87 2.27 6.53
N LYS A 36 2.79 1.93 7.24
CA LYS A 36 1.89 2.91 7.85
C LYS A 36 2.63 3.78 8.86
N THR A 37 3.36 3.17 9.80
CA THR A 37 4.10 3.89 10.83
C THR A 37 5.11 4.84 10.21
N GLU A 38 5.91 4.38 9.25
CA GLU A 38 6.92 5.20 8.57
C GLU A 38 6.28 6.48 7.99
N ILE A 39 5.22 6.33 7.18
CA ILE A 39 4.53 7.48 6.55
C ILE A 39 3.96 8.45 7.59
N GLU A 40 3.40 7.94 8.67
CA GLU A 40 2.80 8.77 9.72
C GLU A 40 3.87 9.51 10.56
N GLU A 41 5.08 8.96 10.66
CA GLU A 41 6.22 9.54 11.40
C GLU A 41 6.99 10.57 10.57
N ILE A 42 7.42 10.22 9.35
CA ILE A 42 8.26 11.09 8.52
C ILE A 42 7.42 12.00 7.60
N GLY A 43 6.17 11.62 7.33
CA GLY A 43 5.30 12.34 6.41
C GLY A 43 5.41 11.87 4.97
N PHE A 44 4.38 12.18 4.17
CA PHE A 44 4.25 11.62 2.82
C PHE A 44 5.36 12.04 1.85
N ASP A 45 5.75 13.31 1.86
CA ASP A 45 6.74 13.82 0.91
C ASP A 45 8.13 13.22 1.17
N ASP A 46 8.51 13.07 2.45
CA ASP A 46 9.77 12.42 2.85
C ASP A 46 9.72 10.91 2.61
N TYR A 47 8.57 10.27 2.83
CA TYR A 47 8.36 8.87 2.45
C TYR A 47 8.60 8.64 0.95
N LEU A 48 8.14 9.53 0.06
CA LEU A 48 8.27 9.31 -1.38
C LEU A 48 9.72 9.24 -1.89
N ILE A 49 10.68 9.75 -1.12
CA ILE A 49 12.12 9.71 -1.43
C ILE A 49 12.90 8.74 -0.54
N SER A 50 12.22 8.01 0.36
CA SER A 50 12.88 7.11 1.30
C SER A 50 13.31 5.79 0.66
N ASP A 51 14.25 5.11 1.31
CA ASP A 51 14.67 3.76 0.92
C ASP A 51 13.51 2.76 1.02
N LEU A 52 12.55 3.01 1.93
CA LEU A 52 11.36 2.17 2.05
C LEU A 52 10.47 2.28 0.81
N ALA A 53 10.18 3.50 0.32
CA ALA A 53 9.40 3.65 -0.91
C ALA A 53 10.09 3.00 -2.12
N GLN A 54 11.42 3.11 -2.21
CA GLN A 54 12.20 2.48 -3.28
C GLN A 54 12.17 0.95 -3.18
N SER A 55 12.40 0.38 -2.00
CA SER A 55 12.39 -1.07 -1.78
C SER A 55 11.01 -1.70 -2.01
N LEU A 56 9.94 -0.93 -1.80
CA LEU A 56 8.58 -1.35 -2.06
C LEU A 56 8.12 -1.08 -3.50
N ASP A 57 9.01 -0.61 -4.38
CA ASP A 57 8.68 -0.30 -5.78
C ASP A 57 7.48 0.66 -5.87
N ASP A 58 7.47 1.72 -5.05
CA ASP A 58 6.38 2.69 -5.03
C ASP A 58 6.35 3.50 -6.33
N HIS A 59 5.25 3.42 -7.07
CA HIS A 59 5.06 4.18 -8.31
C HIS A 59 3.64 4.69 -8.48
N ARG A 60 3.49 5.76 -9.26
CA ARG A 60 2.19 6.30 -9.66
C ARG A 60 1.52 5.37 -10.66
N LEU A 61 0.21 5.17 -10.50
CA LEU A 61 -0.60 4.49 -11.50
C LEU A 61 -1.04 5.44 -12.62
N SER A 62 -1.35 4.86 -13.78
CA SER A 62 -1.69 5.59 -15.00
C SER A 62 -3.19 5.47 -15.35
N LYS A 63 -3.62 6.20 -16.39
CA LYS A 63 -4.97 6.13 -16.99
C LYS A 63 -6.12 6.32 -16.00
N ASP A 64 -7.04 5.37 -15.91
CA ASP A 64 -8.23 5.37 -15.06
C ASP A 64 -7.89 5.42 -13.56
N ARG A 65 -6.64 5.13 -13.21
CA ARG A 65 -6.12 5.15 -11.83
C ARG A 65 -5.19 6.33 -11.55
N GLN A 66 -5.25 7.38 -12.39
CA GLN A 66 -4.45 8.57 -12.18
C GLN A 66 -4.68 9.20 -10.79
N GLY A 67 -3.57 9.50 -10.11
CA GLY A 67 -3.58 10.02 -8.74
C GLY A 67 -3.58 8.94 -7.65
N GLU A 68 -3.61 7.66 -8.04
CA GLU A 68 -3.31 6.54 -7.16
C GLU A 68 -1.84 6.11 -7.30
N ARG A 69 -1.35 5.36 -6.31
CA ARG A 69 0.00 4.82 -6.23
C ARG A 69 -0.05 3.37 -5.80
N SER A 70 0.92 2.58 -6.22
CA SER A 70 1.00 1.15 -5.93
C SER A 70 2.37 0.81 -5.36
N ILE A 71 2.38 -0.06 -4.35
CA ILE A 71 3.59 -0.68 -3.79
C ILE A 71 3.52 -2.20 -3.92
N THR A 72 4.67 -2.85 -3.97
CA THR A 72 4.85 -4.30 -3.90
C THR A 72 4.87 -4.75 -2.45
N LEU A 73 4.02 -5.71 -2.10
CA LEU A 73 3.95 -6.30 -0.75
C LEU A 73 4.73 -7.61 -0.65
N ASN A 74 4.85 -8.36 -1.75
CA ASN A 74 5.60 -9.61 -1.79
C ASN A 74 5.99 -10.00 -3.23
N PRO A 75 6.91 -10.95 -3.40
CA PRO A 75 7.30 -11.46 -4.72
C PRO A 75 6.18 -12.19 -5.48
N LYS A 76 5.11 -12.61 -4.80
CA LYS A 76 3.96 -13.33 -5.38
C LYS A 76 2.97 -12.38 -6.10
N GLY A 77 3.31 -11.10 -6.26
CA GLY A 77 2.46 -10.11 -6.93
C GLY A 77 1.47 -9.39 -6.01
N GLY A 78 1.66 -9.46 -4.69
CA GLY A 78 0.91 -8.68 -3.72
C GLY A 78 1.09 -7.18 -3.93
N ARG A 79 -0.02 -6.43 -4.01
CA ARG A 79 -0.03 -4.99 -4.18
C ARG A 79 -0.91 -4.31 -3.14
N LEU A 80 -0.42 -3.21 -2.59
CA LEU A 80 -1.24 -2.22 -1.87
C LEU A 80 -1.35 -0.99 -2.76
N ILE A 81 -2.60 -0.56 -3.00
CA ILE A 81 -2.87 0.65 -3.76
C ILE A 81 -3.49 1.69 -2.84
N TYR A 82 -2.97 2.91 -2.92
CA TYR A 82 -3.39 4.02 -2.09
C TYR A 82 -3.47 5.32 -2.87
N LYS A 83 -4.12 6.32 -2.28
CA LYS A 83 -4.18 7.70 -2.77
C LYS A 83 -3.79 8.66 -1.67
N TYR A 84 -2.98 9.66 -2.00
CA TYR A 84 -2.68 10.78 -1.11
C TYR A 84 -3.51 12.02 -1.48
N PHE A 85 -4.13 12.64 -0.49
CA PHE A 85 -4.83 13.92 -0.64
C PHE A 85 -4.80 14.72 0.65
N LYS A 86 -4.24 15.94 0.61
CA LYS A 86 -4.23 16.91 1.72
C LYS A 86 -3.82 16.31 3.08
N GLY A 87 -2.66 15.64 3.15
CA GLY A 87 -2.15 15.05 4.39
C GLY A 87 -2.77 13.70 4.76
N LYS A 88 -3.59 13.11 3.88
CA LYS A 88 -4.22 11.81 4.12
C LYS A 88 -3.85 10.82 3.04
N VAL A 89 -3.24 9.70 3.44
CA VAL A 89 -3.09 8.49 2.64
C VAL A 89 -4.30 7.61 2.89
N THR A 90 -5.03 7.26 1.83
CA THR A 90 -6.18 6.34 1.89
C THR A 90 -5.85 5.08 1.13
N VAL A 91 -5.78 3.94 1.82
CA VAL A 91 -5.63 2.62 1.19
C VAL A 91 -6.95 2.27 0.50
N LYS A 92 -6.86 1.93 -0.78
CA LYS A 92 -7.99 1.63 -1.66
C LYS A 92 -8.22 0.14 -1.81
N VAL A 93 -7.13 -0.63 -1.89
CA VAL A 93 -7.19 -2.09 -2.02
C VAL A 93 -5.85 -2.70 -1.63
N ILE A 94 -5.92 -3.92 -1.10
CA ILE A 94 -4.80 -4.86 -0.97
C ILE A 94 -5.22 -6.10 -1.74
N LYS A 95 -4.41 -6.55 -2.70
CA LYS A 95 -4.75 -7.70 -3.56
C LYS A 95 -3.51 -8.36 -4.13
N ILE A 96 -3.64 -9.62 -4.54
CA ILE A 96 -2.71 -10.22 -5.50
C ILE A 96 -3.07 -9.70 -6.88
N SER A 97 -2.10 -9.16 -7.61
CA SER A 97 -2.24 -8.81 -9.03
C SER A 97 -1.40 -9.80 -9.84
N PRO A 98 -2.02 -10.75 -10.58
CA PRO A 98 -1.27 -11.68 -11.43
C PRO A 98 -0.55 -10.96 -12.59
N ASP A 99 -0.98 -9.74 -12.90
CA ASP A 99 -0.44 -8.93 -13.98
C ASP A 99 0.13 -7.60 -13.46
N HIS A 100 1.30 -7.22 -13.99
CA HIS A 100 1.82 -5.85 -13.98
C HIS A 100 1.03 -4.92 -14.92
N ASN A 101 -0.16 -5.35 -15.37
CA ASN A 101 -0.94 -4.64 -16.37
C ASN A 101 -1.87 -3.64 -15.68
N TYR A 102 -1.30 -2.49 -15.32
CA TYR A 102 -2.00 -1.31 -14.82
C TYR A 102 -2.56 -0.45 -15.96
N SER A 103 -3.13 -1.12 -16.98
CA SER A 103 -3.63 -0.52 -18.22
C SER A 103 -5.13 -0.29 -18.23
#